data_AF-A0A752JUU3-F1
#
_entry.id   AF-A0A752JUU3-F1
#
_cell.length_a   1.000
_cell.length_b   1.000
_cell.length_c   1.000
_cell.angle_alpha   90.00
_cell.angle_beta   90.00
_cell.angle_gamma   90.00
#
_symmetry.space_group_name_H-M   'P 1'
#
loop_
_entity.id
_entity.type
_entity.pdbx_description
1 polymer ?
#
loop_
_entity_poly.entity_id
_entity_poly.type
_entity_poly.pdbx_seq_one_letter_code
_entity_poly.pdbx_strand_id
1 'polypeptide(L)' 'KDGTFKSASQVAAYLGLTPVEKTSGSSVRGRPHMSKTGPSGVRAKLYVAALTASRWNKQAKAIYERLVAKGKAKKAALG' A
#
# COMPACT_ATOMS: atom_id res chain seq x y z
N LYS A 1 -25.55 -1.71 4.43
CA LYS A 1 -24.20 -1.38 4.94
C LYS A 1 -23.98 0.07 4.63
N ASP A 2 -24.20 0.95 5.60
CA ASP A 2 -24.10 2.39 5.40
C ASP A 2 -22.68 2.67 4.91
N GLY A 3 -22.56 3.10 3.65
CA GLY A 3 -21.32 3.17 2.88
C GLY A 3 -20.33 4.23 3.38
N THR A 4 -20.41 4.59 4.65
CA THR A 4 -19.72 5.71 5.27
C THR A 4 -18.53 5.17 6.05
N PHE A 5 -17.34 5.35 5.48
CA PHE A 5 -16.09 5.11 6.20
C PHE A 5 -15.89 6.21 7.24
N LYS A 6 -15.52 5.84 8.46
CA LYS A 6 -15.27 6.77 9.58
C LYS A 6 -13.83 7.32 9.58
N SER A 7 -12.92 6.70 8.83
CA SER A 7 -11.52 7.13 8.74
C SER A 7 -10.85 6.69 7.44
N ALA A 8 -9.77 7.39 7.06
CA ALA A 8 -8.94 7.03 5.92
C ALA A 8 -8.35 5.61 6.03
N SER A 9 -8.03 5.15 7.26
CA SER A 9 -7.53 3.81 7.51
C SER A 9 -8.55 2.72 7.17
N GLN A 10 -9.85 2.97 7.43
CA GLN A 10 -10.91 2.04 7.04
C GLN A 10 -11.04 1.94 5.51
N VAL A 11 -10.91 3.07 4.80
CA VAL A 11 -10.89 3.10 3.34
C VAL A 11 -9.69 2.32 2.81
N ALA A 12 -8.49 2.57 3.36
CA ALA A 12 -7.26 1.91 2.94
C ALA A 12 -7.32 0.38 3.15
N ALA A 13 -7.85 -0.07 4.29
CA ALA A 13 -8.05 -1.50 4.56
C ALA A 13 -9.09 -2.11 3.60
N TYR A 14 -10.21 -1.42 3.35
CA TYR A 14 -11.23 -1.87 2.41
C TYR A 14 -10.70 -1.99 0.98
N LEU A 15 -9.89 -1.02 0.53
CA LEU A 15 -9.27 -1.02 -0.80
C LEU A 15 -8.07 -1.97 -0.95
N GLY A 16 -7.66 -2.63 0.15
CA GLY A 16 -6.49 -3.51 0.15
C GLY A 16 -5.17 -2.76 -0.08
N LEU A 17 -5.04 -1.55 0.48
CA LEU A 17 -3.82 -0.73 0.46
C LEU A 17 -2.97 -0.91 1.72
N THR A 18 -3.36 -1.84 2.59
CA THR A 18 -2.63 -2.18 3.81
C THR A 18 -1.89 -3.51 3.63
N PRO A 19 -0.64 -3.63 4.11
CA PRO A 19 0.03 -4.92 4.15
C PRO A 19 -0.67 -5.86 5.13
N VAL A 20 -0.59 -7.15 4.84
CA VAL A 20 -1.08 -8.26 5.65
C VAL A 20 0.13 -9.04 6.15
N GLU A 21 0.23 -9.16 7.46
CA GLU A 21 1.22 -10.02 8.12
C GLU A 21 0.76 -11.47 8.07
N LYS A 22 1.71 -12.39 7.85
CA LYS A 22 1.44 -13.83 7.85
C LYS A 22 2.20 -14.48 9.00
N THR A 23 1.62 -14.39 10.20
CA THR A 23 2.18 -14.95 11.43
C THR A 23 1.18 -15.89 12.09
N SER A 24 1.68 -16.97 12.71
CA SER A 24 0.89 -17.91 13.49
C SER A 24 1.78 -18.63 14.50
N GLY A 25 1.41 -18.54 15.78
CA GLY A 25 2.21 -19.06 16.89
C GLY A 25 3.66 -18.55 16.88
N SER A 26 4.58 -19.38 17.36
CA SER A 26 6.02 -19.07 17.38
C SER A 26 6.74 -19.42 16.08
N SER A 27 6.16 -20.31 15.25
CA SER A 27 6.88 -20.96 14.14
C SER A 27 6.56 -20.39 12.75
N VAL A 28 5.41 -19.74 12.54
CA VAL A 28 5.06 -19.18 11.22
C VAL A 28 5.46 -17.71 11.16
N ARG A 29 6.46 -17.39 10.34
CA ARG A 29 6.93 -16.02 10.06
C ARG A 29 7.02 -15.80 8.54
N GLY A 30 5.87 -15.66 7.90
CA GLY A 30 5.77 -15.41 6.46
C GLY A 30 6.08 -13.96 6.09
N ARG A 31 6.57 -13.76 4.86
CA ARG A 31 6.79 -12.42 4.31
C ARG A 31 5.46 -11.64 4.24
N PRO A 32 5.40 -10.41 4.77
CA PRO A 32 4.24 -9.55 4.59
C PRO A 32 3.97 -9.26 3.11
N HIS A 33 2.70 -9.20 2.74
CA HIS A 33 2.28 -8.91 1.37
C HIS A 33 1.10 -7.94 1.38
N MET A 34 0.84 -7.26 0.26
CA MET A 34 -0.30 -6.36 0.17
C MET A 34 -1.62 -7.13 0.19
N SER A 35 -2.58 -6.61 0.96
CA SER A 35 -3.95 -7.13 0.97
C SER A 35 -4.52 -7.16 -0.44
N LYS A 36 -5.23 -8.22 -0.78
CA LYS A 36 -5.95 -8.35 -2.07
C LYS A 36 -7.43 -8.01 -1.96
N THR A 37 -7.90 -7.66 -0.76
CA THR A 37 -9.29 -7.27 -0.48
C THR A 37 -9.70 -6.05 -1.30
N GLY A 38 -11.00 -5.94 -1.55
CA GLY A 38 -11.59 -4.80 -2.23
C GLY A 38 -11.45 -4.81 -3.75
N PRO A 39 -11.88 -3.73 -4.40
CA PRO A 39 -11.91 -3.62 -5.87
C PRO A 39 -10.48 -3.50 -6.45
N SER A 40 -10.05 -4.55 -7.17
CA SER A 40 -8.74 -4.62 -7.81
C SER A 40 -8.46 -3.46 -8.78
N GLY A 41 -9.48 -3.01 -9.51
CA GLY A 41 -9.36 -1.89 -10.46
C GLY A 41 -9.04 -0.56 -9.81
N VAL A 42 -9.52 -0.29 -8.59
CA VAL A 42 -9.19 0.94 -7.84
C VAL A 42 -7.73 0.90 -7.40
N ARG A 43 -7.26 -0.23 -6.87
CA ARG A 43 -5.86 -0.42 -6.50
C ARG A 43 -4.92 -0.24 -7.69
N ALA A 44 -5.28 -0.77 -8.86
CA ALA A 44 -4.49 -0.60 -10.08
C ALA A 44 -4.36 0.88 -10.47
N LYS A 45 -5.47 1.64 -10.44
CA LYS A 45 -5.44 3.08 -10.71
C LYS A 45 -4.59 3.85 -9.70
N LEU A 46 -4.71 3.52 -8.42
CA LEU A 46 -3.89 4.14 -7.36
C LEU A 46 -2.41 3.83 -7.51
N TYR A 47 -2.04 2.61 -7.93
CA TYR A 47 -0.65 2.26 -8.24
C TYR A 47 -0.09 3.12 -9.38
N VAL A 48 -0.84 3.29 -10.47
CA VAL A 48 -0.42 4.15 -11.60
C VAL A 48 -0.35 5.62 -11.17
N ALA A 49 -1.30 6.09 -10.34
CA ALA A 49 -1.27 7.44 -9.79
C ALA A 49 -0.02 7.66 -8.92
N ALA A 50 0.33 6.70 -8.05
CA ALA A 50 1.54 6.75 -7.24
C ALA A 50 2.82 6.77 -8.09
N LEU A 51 2.86 5.99 -9.18
CA LEU A 51 3.95 6.00 -10.14
C LEU A 51 4.15 7.39 -10.75
N THR A 52 3.08 8.02 -11.24
CA THR A 52 3.14 9.37 -11.81
C THR A 52 3.50 10.42 -10.74
N ALA A 53 2.92 10.32 -9.55
CA ALA A 53 3.20 11.23 -8.44
C ALA A 53 4.67 11.16 -8.01
N SER A 54 5.26 9.98 -7.92
CA SER A 54 6.68 9.81 -7.59
C SER A 54 7.64 10.47 -8.58
N ARG A 55 7.20 10.75 -9.81
CA ARG A 55 8.01 11.41 -10.84
C ARG A 55 7.87 12.93 -10.81
N TRP A 56 6.63 13.42 -10.68
CA TRP A 56 6.31 14.83 -10.92
C TRP A 56 5.99 15.62 -9.65
N ASN A 57 5.51 14.96 -8.59
CA ASN A 57 5.18 15.61 -7.33
C ASN A 57 6.38 15.52 -6.37
N LYS A 58 6.96 16.67 -6.01
CA LYS A 58 8.14 16.77 -5.16
C LYS A 58 7.97 16.07 -3.80
N GLN A 59 6.80 16.19 -3.17
CA GLN A 59 6.52 15.57 -1.87
C GLN A 59 6.42 14.05 -1.98
N ALA A 60 5.69 13.56 -3.00
CA ALA A 60 5.56 12.13 -3.24
C ALA A 60 6.92 11.49 -3.62
N LYS A 61 7.72 12.18 -4.45
CA LYS A 61 9.08 11.79 -4.81
C LYS A 61 9.96 11.64 -3.57
N ALA A 62 9.96 12.63 -2.68
CA ALA A 62 10.74 12.57 -1.44
C ALA A 62 10.36 11.38 -0.55
N ILE A 63 9.05 11.06 -0.44
CA ILE A 63 8.58 9.88 0.30
C ILE A 63 9.09 8.60 -0.35
N TYR A 64 8.95 8.47 -1.67
CA TYR A 64 9.38 7.31 -2.43
C TYR A 64 10.90 7.08 -2.32
N GLU A 65 11.70 8.11 -2.54
CA GLU A 65 13.16 8.05 -2.42
C GLU A 65 13.60 7.67 -1.01
N ARG A 66 12.96 8.25 0.02
CA ARG A 66 13.21 7.87 1.42
C ARG A 66 12.91 6.39 1.69
N LEU A 67 11.85 5.84 1.11
CA LEU A 67 11.50 4.43 1.28
C LEU A 67 12.49 3.51 0.57
N VAL A 68 12.90 3.86 -0.65
CA VAL A 68 13.89 3.11 -1.42
C VAL A 68 15.27 3.16 -0.76
N ALA A 69 15.68 4.32 -0.24
CA ALA A 69 16.94 4.48 0.52
C ALA A 69 16.96 3.61 1.80
N LYS A 70 15.80 3.33 2.40
CA LYS A 70 15.64 2.38 3.51
C LYS A 70 15.66 0.91 3.07
N GLY A 71 15.96 0.61 1.82
CA GLY A 71 16.05 -0.74 1.27
C GLY A 71 14.70 -1.35 0.85
N LYS A 72 13.60 -0.58 0.79
CA LYS A 72 12.36 -1.11 0.22
C LYS A 72 12.53 -1.31 -1.29
N ALA A 73 12.00 -2.42 -1.79
CA ALA A 73 11.93 -2.66 -3.23
C ALA A 73 11.13 -1.55 -3.93
N LYS A 74 11.58 -1.09 -5.09
CA LYS A 74 10.98 0.03 -5.85
C LYS A 74 9.46 -0.12 -6.03
N LYS A 75 9.01 -1.33 -6.42
CA LYS A 75 7.59 -1.62 -6.58
C LYS A 75 6.81 -1.47 -5.27
N ALA A 76 7.33 -2.06 -4.18
CA ALA A 76 6.73 -2.00 -2.86
C ALA A 76 6.79 -0.61 -2.19
N ALA A 77 7.61 0.30 -2.71
CA ALA A 77 7.63 1.69 -2.27
C ALA A 77 6.51 2.54 -2.92
N LEU A 78 5.93 2.06 -4.03
CA LEU A 78 4.77 2.68 -4.71
C LEU A 78 3.44 2.05 -4.27
N GLY A 79 3.46 0.76 -3.93
CA GLY A 79 2.31 -0.03 -3.51
C GLY A 79 2.70 -1.46 -3.21
#